data_AF-A0A0U3D2X8-F1
#
_entry.id   AF-A0A0U3D2X8-F1
#
_cell.length_a   1.000
_cell.length_b   1.000
_cell.length_c   1.000
_cell.angle_alpha   90.00
_cell.angle_beta   90.00
_cell.angle_gamma   90.00
#
_symmetry.space_group_name_H-M   'P 1'
#
loop_
_entity.id
_entity.type
_entity.pdbx_description
1 polymer ?
#
loop_
_entity_poly.entity_id
_entity_poly.type
_entity_poly.pdbx_seq_one_letter_code
_entity_poly.pdbx_strand_id
1 'polypeptide(L)'
;MPLIIQLICEDQCFDFECLSETDLAGRLVLDKARRDWLRAQSEREDEADAPWYLDENGERLPAEELFLRSPWAIVRGAAGNIKVLSRFQNVETGEACFDLPDQYGGEWMREWMRDFALAG
;
A
#
# COMPACT_ATOMS: atom_id res chain seq x y z
N MET A 1 -17.28 12.02 -5.43
CA MET A 1 -16.09 11.85 -6.30
C MET A 1 -15.16 10.89 -5.57
N PRO A 2 -14.53 9.91 -6.24
CA PRO A 2 -13.55 9.06 -5.58
C PRO A 2 -12.38 9.91 -5.08
N LEU A 3 -11.91 9.63 -3.87
CA LEU A 3 -10.70 10.24 -3.34
C LEU A 3 -9.50 9.63 -4.07
N ILE A 4 -8.66 10.48 -4.66
CA ILE A 4 -7.42 10.04 -5.28
C ILE A 4 -6.27 10.41 -4.37
N ILE A 5 -5.48 9.42 -4.00
CA ILE A 5 -4.23 9.60 -3.24
C ILE A 5 -3.05 9.11 -4.07
N GLN A 6 -1.84 9.47 -3.64
CA GLN A 6 -0.62 8.95 -4.23
C GLN A 6 0.01 7.90 -3.33
N LEU A 7 0.29 6.75 -3.92
CA LEU A 7 1.09 5.70 -3.34
C LEU A 7 2.47 5.70 -4.00
N ILE A 8 3.51 5.47 -3.20
CA ILE A 8 4.85 5.13 -3.70
C ILE A 8 5.13 3.67 -3.37
N CYS A 9 5.65 2.95 -4.35
CA CYS A 9 6.24 1.62 -4.17
C CYS A 9 7.70 1.72 -4.61
N GLU A 10 8.63 1.55 -3.67
CA GLU A 10 10.06 1.80 -3.89
C GLU A 10 10.34 3.17 -4.53
N ASP A 11 10.63 3.20 -5.83
CA ASP A 11 10.96 4.40 -6.62
C ASP A 11 9.85 4.84 -7.58
N GLN A 12 8.70 4.15 -7.61
CA GLN A 12 7.58 4.45 -8.51
C GLN A 12 6.38 5.02 -7.77
N CYS A 13 5.78 6.08 -8.35
CA CYS A 13 4.55 6.69 -7.87
C CYS A 13 3.34 6.26 -8.70
N PHE A 14 2.25 5.98 -7.98
CA PHE A 14 0.97 5.53 -8.50
C PHE A 14 -0.15 6.40 -7.94
N ASP A 15 -1.06 6.81 -8.81
CA ASP A 15 -2.34 7.34 -8.35
C ASP A 15 -3.23 6.17 -7.95
N PHE A 16 -3.89 6.30 -6.80
CA PHE A 16 -4.79 5.30 -6.25
C PHE A 16 -6.16 5.92 -6.02
N GLU A 17 -7.15 5.41 -6.75
CA GLU A 17 -8.55 5.76 -6.59
C GLU A 17 -9.13 4.96 -5.43
N CYS A 18 -9.35 5.60 -4.29
CA CYS A 18 -10.03 4.98 -3.16
C CYS A 18 -11.52 4.78 -3.50
N LEU A 19 -11.96 3.52 -3.45
CA LEU A 19 -13.34 3.13 -3.72
C LEU A 19 -14.10 2.73 -2.46
N SER A 20 -13.39 2.45 -1.36
CA SER A 20 -13.97 2.24 -0.05
C SER A 20 -13.94 3.53 0.78
N GLU A 21 -15.03 3.76 1.53
CA GLU A 21 -15.12 4.82 2.54
C GLU A 21 -14.61 4.34 3.91
N THR A 22 -14.20 3.09 4.06
CA THR A 22 -13.86 2.48 5.36
C THR A 22 -12.54 1.75 5.39
N ASP A 23 -11.90 1.55 4.24
CA ASP A 23 -10.70 0.74 4.06
C ASP A 23 -9.82 1.39 2.98
N LEU A 24 -8.51 1.14 3.01
CA LEU A 24 -7.63 1.57 1.92
C LEU A 24 -7.71 0.58 0.75
N ALA A 25 -8.91 0.51 0.16
CA ALA A 25 -9.28 -0.39 -0.92
C ALA A 25 -9.81 0.39 -2.13
N GLY A 26 -9.40 -0.03 -3.32
CA GLY A 26 -9.62 0.76 -4.52
C GLY A 26 -8.87 0.24 -5.73
N ARG A 27 -8.45 1.16 -6.59
CA ARG A 27 -7.78 0.85 -7.85
C ARG A 27 -6.57 1.74 -8.09
N LEU A 28 -5.43 1.11 -8.39
CA LEU A 28 -4.25 1.77 -8.95
C LEU A 28 -4.54 2.17 -10.39
N VAL A 29 -4.22 3.41 -10.74
CA VAL A 29 -4.29 3.91 -12.12
C VAL A 29 -3.04 3.46 -12.86
N LEU A 30 -3.19 2.40 -13.67
CA LEU A 30 -2.07 1.76 -14.34
C LEU A 30 -2.10 1.90 -15.85
N ASP A 31 -1.11 2.61 -16.40
CA ASP A 31 -0.72 2.47 -17.79
C ASP A 31 0.03 1.13 -18.02
N LYS A 32 0.45 0.89 -19.26
CA LYS A 32 1.19 -0.33 -19.61
C LYS A 32 2.53 -0.43 -18.86
N ALA A 33 3.29 0.66 -18.80
CA ALA A 33 4.62 0.64 -18.19
C ALA A 33 4.54 0.35 -16.68
N ARG A 34 3.59 0.97 -15.99
CA ARG A 34 3.31 0.74 -14.56
C ARG A 34 2.84 -0.69 -14.29
N ARG A 35 2.00 -1.25 -15.18
CA ARG A 35 1.61 -2.67 -15.11
C ARG A 35 2.80 -3.60 -15.25
N ASP A 36 3.61 -3.39 -16.28
CA ASP A 36 4.78 -4.23 -16.55
C ASP A 36 5.79 -4.14 -15.40
N TRP A 37 5.97 -2.95 -14.81
CA TRP A 37 6.81 -2.76 -13.63
C TRP A 37 6.28 -3.51 -12.39
N LEU A 38 4.98 -3.43 -12.10
CA LEU A 38 4.39 -4.15 -10.97
C LEU A 38 4.47 -5.66 -11.13
N ARG A 39 4.27 -6.20 -12.34
CA ARG A 39 4.49 -7.63 -12.60
C ARG A 39 5.93 -8.02 -12.32
N ALA A 40 6.90 -7.27 -12.84
CA ALA A 40 8.32 -7.53 -12.61
C ALA A 40 8.74 -7.36 -11.14
N GLN A 41 8.04 -6.54 -10.35
CA GLN A 41 8.26 -6.47 -8.90
C GLN A 41 7.70 -7.69 -8.18
N SER A 42 6.48 -8.12 -8.50
CA SER A 42 5.88 -9.33 -7.93
C SER A 42 6.73 -10.57 -8.20
N GLU A 43 7.22 -10.73 -9.44
CA GLU A 43 8.11 -11.83 -9.82
C GLU A 43 9.42 -11.81 -9.03
N ARG A 44 10.02 -10.63 -8.83
CA ARG A 44 11.23 -10.48 -8.01
C ARG A 44 11.00 -10.81 -6.55
N GLU A 45 9.83 -10.48 -6.01
CA GLU A 45 9.47 -10.81 -4.64
C GLU A 45 9.28 -12.33 -4.45
N ASP A 46 8.67 -13.00 -5.43
CA ASP A 46 8.48 -14.45 -5.44
C ASP A 46 9.80 -15.24 -5.58
N GLU A 47 10.77 -14.68 -6.32
CA GLU A 47 12.10 -15.28 -6.54
C GLU A 47 13.14 -14.89 -5.46
N ALA A 48 12.80 -13.98 -4.54
CA ALA A 48 13.75 -13.50 -3.54
C ALA A 48 14.06 -14.58 -2.49
N ASP A 49 15.36 -14.86 -2.28
CA ASP A 49 15.83 -15.76 -1.22
C ASP A 49 15.44 -15.27 0.19
N ALA A 50 15.22 -13.96 0.35
CA ALA A 50 14.81 -13.33 1.60
C ALA A 50 13.77 -12.22 1.32
N PRO A 51 12.47 -12.55 1.23
CA PRO A 51 11.44 -11.56 1.00
C PRO A 51 11.32 -10.61 2.19
N TRP A 52 10.95 -9.36 1.91
CA TRP A 52 10.97 -8.26 2.90
C TRP A 52 10.08 -8.49 4.13
N TYR A 53 9.13 -9.42 4.05
CA TYR A 53 8.17 -9.75 5.10
C TYR A 53 8.60 -10.92 6.01
N LEU A 54 9.75 -11.55 5.75
CA LEU A 54 10.31 -12.63 6.57
C LEU A 54 11.60 -12.21 7.29
N ASP A 55 11.88 -12.89 8.40
CA ASP A 55 13.15 -12.81 9.12
C ASP A 55 14.19 -13.81 8.56
N GLU A 56 15.36 -13.89 9.21
CA GLU A 56 16.45 -14.79 8.82
C GLU A 56 16.11 -16.29 8.97
N ASN A 57 15.07 -16.62 9.73
CA ASN A 57 14.58 -17.99 9.93
C ASN A 57 13.43 -18.34 8.99
N GLY A 58 12.99 -17.40 8.15
CA GLY A 58 11.82 -17.56 7.28
C GLY A 58 10.49 -17.40 8.02
N GLU A 59 10.50 -16.86 9.25
CA GLU A 59 9.29 -16.53 10.01
C GLU A 59 8.79 -15.13 9.64
N ARG A 60 7.48 -14.92 9.73
CA ARG A 60 6.88 -13.62 9.42
C ARG A 60 7.30 -12.58 10.45
N LEU A 61 7.76 -11.43 9.99
CA LEU A 61 8.14 -10.31 10.85
C LEU A 61 6.96 -9.79 11.70
N PRO A 62 7.23 -9.21 12.88
CA PRO A 62 6.21 -8.51 13.66
C PRO A 62 5.67 -7.29 12.90
N ALA A 63 4.45 -6.86 13.25
CA ALA A 63 3.72 -5.79 12.55
C ALA A 63 4.55 -4.52 12.34
N GLU A 64 5.20 -4.01 13.39
CA GLU A 64 6.04 -2.81 13.32
C GLU A 64 7.13 -2.92 12.25
N GLU A 65 7.83 -4.05 12.22
CA GLU A 65 8.88 -4.30 11.22
C GLU A 65 8.32 -4.52 9.82
N LEU A 66 7.16 -5.19 9.69
CA LEU A 66 6.47 -5.32 8.40
C LEU A 66 6.18 -3.95 7.80
N PHE A 67 5.59 -3.04 8.56
CA PHE A 67 5.32 -1.68 8.08
C PHE A 67 6.60 -0.93 7.75
N LEU A 68 7.64 -1.03 8.59
CA LEU A 68 8.92 -0.38 8.32
C LEU A 68 9.54 -0.85 7.00
N ARG A 69 9.48 -2.17 6.72
CA ARG A 69 10.09 -2.79 5.54
C ARG A 69 9.19 -2.79 4.30
N SER A 70 7.88 -2.60 4.44
CA SER A 70 6.93 -2.61 3.33
C SER A 70 7.40 -1.72 2.18
N PRO A 71 7.37 -2.17 0.92
CA PRO A 71 7.77 -1.32 -0.20
C PRO A 71 6.79 -0.18 -0.44
N TRP A 72 5.57 -0.26 0.10
CA TRP A 72 4.49 0.70 -0.15
C TRP A 72 4.37 1.79 0.92
N ALA A 73 4.06 3.01 0.47
CA ALA A 73 3.69 4.11 1.35
C ALA A 73 2.72 5.10 0.69
N ILE A 74 1.89 5.78 1.48
CA ILE A 74 1.11 6.94 1.06
C ILE A 74 2.01 8.17 1.11
N VAL A 75 1.99 8.97 0.05
CA VAL A 75 2.72 10.24 -0.04
C VAL A 75 1.92 11.34 0.68
N ARG A 76 2.49 11.98 1.71
CA ARG A 76 1.88 13.14 2.41
C ARG A 76 2.67 14.44 2.30
N GLY A 77 3.53 14.54 1.29
CA GLY A 77 4.37 15.73 1.09
C GLY A 77 5.26 16.01 2.31
N ALA A 78 5.20 17.22 2.86
CA ALA A 78 6.08 17.68 3.95
C ALA A 78 5.89 16.93 5.29
N ALA A 79 4.77 16.23 5.48
CA ALA A 79 4.49 15.47 6.71
C ALA A 79 5.18 14.09 6.76
N GLY A 80 5.87 13.70 5.67
CA GLY A 80 6.49 12.38 5.54
C GLY A 80 5.50 11.30 5.09
N ASN A 81 6.03 10.25 4.48
CA ASN A 81 5.20 9.16 3.93
C ASN A 81 4.66 8.26 5.05
N ILE A 82 3.45 7.72 4.86
CA ILE A 82 2.87 6.70 5.77
C ILE A 82 3.06 5.33 5.14
N LYS A 83 3.77 4.42 5.81
CA LYS A 83 3.95 3.05 5.33
C LYS A 83 2.62 2.30 5.38
N VAL A 84 2.34 1.51 4.34
CA VAL A 84 1.13 0.68 4.24
C VAL A 84 1.51 -0.73 3.82
N LEU A 85 0.71 -1.74 4.17
CA LEU A 85 0.96 -3.13 3.78
C LEU A 85 0.02 -3.53 2.65
N SER A 86 0.55 -3.99 1.53
CA SER A 86 -0.27 -4.58 0.46
C SER A 86 -0.88 -5.89 0.97
N ARG A 87 -2.21 -5.99 0.92
CA ARG A 87 -2.97 -7.20 1.28
C ARG A 87 -3.39 -7.99 0.06
N PHE A 88 -3.72 -7.27 -1.00
CA PHE A 88 -4.14 -7.81 -2.27
C PHE A 88 -3.82 -6.82 -3.36
N GLN A 89 -3.32 -7.31 -4.49
CA GLN A 89 -3.13 -6.52 -5.70
C GLN A 89 -3.40 -7.38 -6.92
N ASN A 90 -4.28 -6.91 -7.79
CA ASN A 90 -4.50 -7.44 -9.13
C ASN A 90 -3.92 -6.46 -10.14
N VAL A 91 -2.77 -6.80 -10.71
CA VAL A 91 -2.07 -5.93 -11.66
C VAL A 91 -2.86 -5.75 -12.97
N GLU A 92 -3.68 -6.71 -13.37
CA GLU A 92 -4.46 -6.61 -14.63
C GLU A 92 -5.56 -5.55 -14.53
N THR A 93 -6.29 -5.55 -13.41
CA THR A 93 -7.43 -4.65 -13.17
C THR A 93 -7.04 -3.39 -12.40
N GLY A 94 -5.84 -3.38 -11.80
CA GLY A 94 -5.37 -2.35 -10.87
C GLY A 94 -6.01 -2.43 -9.48
N GLU A 95 -6.93 -3.36 -9.24
CA GLU A 95 -7.60 -3.47 -7.94
C GLU A 95 -6.59 -3.81 -6.85
N ALA A 96 -6.60 -3.05 -5.76
CA ALA A 96 -5.70 -3.28 -4.65
C ALA A 96 -6.32 -2.89 -3.31
N CYS A 97 -5.82 -3.52 -2.26
CA CYS A 97 -6.19 -3.27 -0.88
C CYS A 97 -4.94 -3.23 -0.01
N PHE A 98 -4.88 -2.23 0.87
CA PHE A 98 -3.76 -2.01 1.76
C PHE A 98 -4.25 -1.88 3.21
N ASP A 99 -3.43 -2.31 4.16
CA ASP A 99 -3.62 -1.99 5.58
C ASP A 99 -2.78 -0.79 5.96
N LEU A 100 -3.33 0.10 6.78
CA LEU A 100 -2.57 1.09 7.53
C LEU A 100 -2.06 0.51 8.85
N PRO A 101 -1.01 1.10 9.47
CA PRO A 101 -0.44 0.60 10.72
C PRO A 101 -1.44 0.49 11.87
N ASP A 102 -2.44 1.37 11.90
CA ASP A 102 -3.53 1.40 12.89
C ASP A 102 -4.65 0.38 12.60
N GLN A 103 -4.76 -0.11 11.36
CA GLN A 103 -5.75 -1.11 10.94
C GLN A 103 -5.26 -2.55 11.05
N TYR A 104 -3.95 -2.73 11.04
CA TYR A 104 -3.30 -4.03 11.11
C TYR A 104 -3.34 -4.57 12.54
N GLY A 105 -4.47 -5.17 12.89
CA GLY A 105 -4.81 -5.56 14.26
C GLY A 105 -6.29 -5.37 14.59
N GLY A 106 -7.02 -4.64 13.72
CA GLY A 106 -8.46 -4.57 13.71
C GLY A 106 -9.05 -3.60 14.74
N GLU A 107 -8.72 -2.30 14.72
CA GLU A 107 -9.54 -1.31 15.42
C GLU A 107 -9.24 0.16 14.98
N TRP A 108 -10.27 0.91 14.55
CA TRP A 108 -10.36 2.41 14.38
C TRP A 108 -9.91 3.12 13.09
N MET A 109 -10.62 2.94 11.95
CA MET A 109 -10.44 3.76 10.72
C MET A 109 -11.42 4.95 10.56
N ARG A 110 -12.55 4.98 11.29
CA ARG A 110 -13.64 5.96 11.03
C ARG A 110 -13.28 7.42 11.33
N GLU A 111 -12.37 7.67 12.26
CA GLU A 111 -12.03 9.03 12.69
C GLU A 111 -11.05 9.71 11.71
N TRP A 112 -10.07 8.97 11.19
CA TRP A 112 -9.05 9.52 10.28
C TRP A 112 -9.60 9.97 8.92
N MET A 113 -10.52 9.21 8.32
CA MET A 113 -11.13 9.61 7.04
C MET A 113 -12.05 10.83 7.17
N ARG A 114 -12.65 11.01 8.34
CA ARG A 114 -13.49 12.17 8.63
C ARG A 114 -12.63 13.45 8.71
N ASP A 115 -11.44 13.37 9.30
CA ASP A 115 -10.52 14.51 9.38
C ASP A 115 -9.89 14.86 8.03
N PHE A 116 -9.58 13.87 7.18
CA PHE A 116 -9.06 14.14 5.83
C PHE A 116 -10.09 14.80 4.91
N ALA A 117 -11.37 14.43 5.02
CA ALA A 117 -12.46 15.03 4.24
C ALA A 117 -12.88 16.44 4.71
N LEU A 118 -12.51 16.83 5.94
CA LEU A 118 -12.80 18.15 6.50
C LEU A 118 -11.63 19.14 6.37
N ALA A 119 -10.43 18.65 5.99
CA ALA A 119 -9.23 19.46 5.80
C ALA A 119 -8.99 19.89 4.34
N GLY A 120 -9.88 19.51 3.41
CA GLY A 120 -9.92 19.96 2.02
C GLY A 120 -11.13 20.85 1.76
#